data_AF-A0A7W0T7V4-F1
#
_entry.id   AF-A0A7W0T7V4-F1
#
_cell.length_a   1.000
_cell.length_b   1.000
_cell.length_c   1.000
_cell.angle_alpha   90.00
_cell.angle_beta   90.00
_cell.angle_gamma   90.00
#
_symmetry.space_group_name_H-M   'P 1'
#
loop_
_entity.id
_entity.type
_entity.pdbx_description
1 polymer ?
#
loop_
_entity_poly.entity_id
_entity_poly.type
_entity_poly.pdbx_seq_one_letter_code
_entity_poly.pdbx_strand_id
1 'polypeptide(L)'
;MLSVADALAAVLARVPKPVLETVALDAALGRVLASDLAAPRALPGFDNSAMDGYAARSAELPSTLALAGIVAAGEPRTAPVPPGHVVRIFTGAPLP
;
A
#
# COMPACT_ATOMS: atom_id res chain seq x y z
N MET A 1 -17.04 37.58 36.67
CA MET A 1 -15.91 37.01 35.88
C MET A 1 -16.46 35.87 35.04
N LEU A 2 -16.06 35.76 33.78
CA LEU A 2 -16.35 34.56 32.96
C LEU A 2 -15.48 33.41 33.44
N SER A 3 -16.01 32.18 33.41
CA SER A 3 -15.17 30.99 33.59
C SER A 3 -14.27 30.81 32.37
N VAL A 4 -13.20 30.01 32.51
CA VAL A 4 -12.32 29.67 31.38
C VAL A 4 -13.11 28.97 30.26
N ALA A 5 -14.09 28.12 30.62
CA ALA A 5 -14.94 27.43 29.65
C ALA A 5 -15.82 28.42 28.87
N ASP A 6 -16.45 29.38 29.56
CA ASP A 6 -17.31 30.38 28.92
C ASP A 6 -16.48 31.30 28.00
N ALA A 7 -15.28 31.68 28.44
CA ALA A 7 -14.36 32.47 27.63
C ALA A 7 -13.91 31.71 26.37
N LEU A 8 -13.55 30.43 26.51
CA LEU A 8 -13.15 29.59 25.38
C LEU A 8 -14.30 29.40 24.38
N ALA A 9 -15.51 29.09 24.87
CA ALA A 9 -16.69 28.94 24.02
C ALA A 9 -17.00 30.24 23.25
N ALA A 10 -16.90 31.40 23.92
CA ALA A 10 -17.09 32.69 23.28
C ALA A 10 -16.05 32.97 22.18
N VAL A 11 -14.79 32.58 22.39
CA VAL A 11 -13.73 32.70 21.36
C VAL A 11 -14.02 31.78 20.18
N LEU A 12 -14.26 30.49 20.43
CA LEU A 12 -14.49 29.49 19.38
C LEU A 12 -15.73 29.82 18.52
N ALA A 13 -16.78 30.37 19.13
CA ALA A 13 -17.99 30.80 18.43
C ALA A 13 -17.76 31.94 17.41
N ARG A 14 -16.62 32.64 17.48
CA ARG A 14 -16.26 33.75 16.59
C ARG A 14 -15.19 33.39 15.57
N VAL A 15 -14.61 32.20 15.66
CA VAL A 15 -13.61 31.73 14.71
C VAL A 15 -14.31 31.48 13.36
N PRO A 16 -13.83 32.08 12.25
CA PRO A 16 -14.42 31.84 10.95
C PRO A 16 -14.24 30.38 10.53
N LYS A 17 -15.12 29.90 9.65
CA LYS A 17 -14.95 28.57 9.04
C LYS A 17 -13.61 28.49 8.29
N PRO A 18 -12.93 27.33 8.31
CA PRO A 18 -11.70 27.15 7.56
C PRO A 18 -11.96 27.33 6.06
N VAL A 19 -10.99 27.91 5.36
CA VAL A 19 -11.00 28.01 3.90
C VAL A 19 -10.38 26.74 3.35
N LEU A 20 -11.04 26.14 2.37
CA LEU A 20 -10.56 24.95 1.68
C LEU A 20 -9.64 25.36 0.53
N GLU A 21 -8.54 24.64 0.39
CA GLU A 21 -7.61 24.82 -0.72
C GLU A 21 -7.10 23.44 -1.18
N THR A 22 -6.73 23.35 -2.45
CA THR A 22 -5.99 22.20 -2.98
C THR A 22 -4.51 22.57 -3.00
N VAL A 23 -3.70 21.75 -2.34
CA VAL A 23 -2.25 21.94 -2.24
C VAL A 23 -1.53 20.70 -2.77
N ALA A 24 -0.27 20.87 -3.14
CA ALA A 24 0.61 19.75 -3.43
C ALA A 24 0.91 18.94 -2.13
N LEU A 25 1.22 17.65 -2.28
CA LEU A 25 1.40 16.72 -1.16
C LEU A 25 2.56 17.12 -0.22
N ASP A 26 3.64 17.64 -0.80
CA ASP A 26 4.80 18.16 -0.07
C ASP A 26 4.49 19.42 0.77
N ALA A 27 3.44 20.16 0.41
CA ALA A 27 2.95 21.31 1.16
C ALA A 27 1.79 20.98 2.13
N ALA A 28 1.40 19.71 2.23
CA ALA A 28 0.26 19.28 3.05
C ALA A 28 0.61 19.04 4.53
N LEU A 29 1.90 18.88 4.86
CA LEU A 29 2.34 18.62 6.24
C LEU A 29 1.89 19.74 7.19
N GLY A 30 1.21 19.35 8.28
CA GLY A 30 0.68 20.29 9.28
C GLY A 30 -0.70 20.88 8.96
N ARG A 31 -1.30 20.56 7.80
CA ARG A 31 -2.67 20.95 7.46
C ARG A 31 -3.69 19.92 7.94
N VAL A 32 -4.96 20.30 7.89
CA VAL A 32 -6.11 19.43 8.21
C VAL A 32 -6.81 19.05 6.91
N LEU A 33 -7.13 17.76 6.74
CA LEU A 33 -7.89 17.29 5.58
C LEU A 33 -9.28 17.94 5.53
N ALA A 34 -9.64 18.43 4.35
CA ALA A 34 -10.95 19.03 4.08
C ALA A 34 -12.08 17.99 3.95
N SER A 35 -11.73 16.77 3.57
CA SER A 35 -12.64 15.65 3.34
C SER A 35 -11.90 14.33 3.52
N ASP A 36 -12.65 13.24 3.70
CA ASP A 36 -12.10 11.90 3.76
C ASP A 36 -11.33 11.52 2.48
N LEU A 37 -10.30 10.69 2.63
CA LEU A 37 -9.52 10.14 1.53
C LEU A 37 -9.69 8.62 1.47
N ALA A 38 -10.36 8.13 0.43
CA ALA A 38 -10.50 6.70 0.17
C ALA A 38 -9.41 6.20 -0.78
N ALA A 39 -8.89 4.99 -0.54
CA ALA A 39 -7.97 4.34 -1.46
C ALA A 39 -8.69 3.98 -2.77
N PRO A 40 -8.21 4.43 -3.94
CA PRO A 40 -8.91 4.18 -5.21
C PRO A 40 -8.66 2.76 -5.76
N ARG A 41 -7.72 2.01 -5.17
CA ARG A 41 -7.33 0.66 -5.59
C ARG A 41 -6.71 -0.11 -4.43
N ALA A 42 -6.67 -1.44 -4.56
CA ALA A 42 -5.90 -2.30 -3.68
C ALA A 42 -4.39 -2.00 -3.75
N LEU A 43 -3.72 -2.18 -2.63
CA LEU A 43 -2.26 -2.12 -2.54
C LEU A 43 -1.79 -3.26 -1.60
N PRO A 44 -1.08 -4.28 -2.12
CA PRO A 44 -0.65 -4.44 -3.51
C PRO A 44 -1.83 -4.65 -4.48
N GLY A 45 -1.63 -4.29 -5.75
CA GLY A 45 -2.66 -4.46 -6.80
C GLY A 45 -2.72 -5.86 -7.40
N PHE A 46 -1.88 -6.77 -6.94
CA PHE A 46 -1.72 -8.16 -7.37
C PHE A 46 -1.06 -8.96 -6.26
N ASP A 47 -1.15 -10.29 -6.32
CA ASP A 47 -0.45 -11.16 -5.37
C ASP A 47 1.06 -11.07 -5.62
N ASN A 48 1.81 -10.58 -4.64
CA ASN A 48 3.25 -10.36 -4.76
C ASN A 48 4.04 -11.21 -3.76
N SER A 49 5.32 -11.42 -4.05
CA SER A 49 6.22 -12.08 -3.11
C SER A 49 6.57 -11.15 -1.96
N ALA A 50 6.39 -11.61 -0.73
CA ALA A 50 6.79 -10.88 0.47
C ALA A 50 8.30 -10.98 0.77
N MET A 51 9.00 -11.91 0.11
CA MET A 51 10.42 -12.19 0.33
C MET A 51 11.10 -12.57 -0.98
N ASP A 52 12.43 -12.60 -0.95
CA ASP A 52 13.21 -13.28 -1.97
C ASP A 52 13.17 -14.79 -1.74
N GLY A 53 13.00 -15.56 -2.81
CA GLY A 53 12.91 -17.02 -2.71
C GLY A 53 12.54 -17.69 -4.03
N TYR A 54 11.68 -18.70 -3.93
CA TYR A 54 11.21 -19.49 -5.06
C TYR A 54 9.69 -19.63 -5.03
N ALA A 55 9.04 -19.29 -6.14
CA ALA A 55 7.65 -19.62 -6.38
C ALA A 55 7.56 -21.09 -6.81
N ALA A 56 6.79 -21.87 -6.05
CA ALA A 56 6.59 -23.30 -6.24
C ALA A 56 5.11 -23.64 -6.00
N ARG A 57 4.62 -24.71 -6.62
CA ARG A 57 3.33 -25.29 -6.21
C ARG A 57 3.51 -26.00 -4.87
N SER A 58 2.71 -25.63 -3.88
CA SER A 58 2.77 -26.23 -2.54
C SER A 58 2.59 -27.75 -2.54
N ALA A 59 1.77 -28.28 -3.46
CA ALA A 59 1.52 -29.72 -3.60
C ALA A 59 2.76 -30.54 -4.04
N GLU A 60 3.79 -29.88 -4.58
CA GLU A 60 5.03 -30.53 -4.99
C GLU A 60 6.13 -30.44 -3.92
N LEU A 61 5.81 -29.91 -2.72
CA LEU A 61 6.78 -29.75 -1.64
C LEU A 61 6.58 -30.79 -0.52
N PRO A 62 7.67 -31.32 0.08
CA PRO A 62 9.07 -31.11 -0.29
C PRO A 62 9.50 -32.02 -1.45
N SER A 63 10.21 -31.48 -2.45
CA SER A 63 10.85 -32.27 -3.52
C SER A 63 11.99 -31.48 -4.19
N THR A 64 12.76 -32.14 -5.07
CA THR A 64 13.73 -31.45 -5.95
C THR A 64 13.04 -31.01 -7.23
N LEU A 65 13.05 -29.70 -7.49
CA LEU A 65 12.37 -29.08 -8.62
C LEU A 65 13.37 -28.31 -9.49
N ALA A 66 13.17 -28.29 -10.80
CA ALA A 66 14.05 -27.61 -11.75
C ALA A 66 13.77 -26.10 -11.82
N LEU A 67 14.80 -25.28 -11.93
CA LEU A 67 14.62 -23.83 -12.09
C LEU A 67 14.16 -23.50 -13.52
N ALA A 68 12.96 -22.92 -13.67
CA ALA A 68 12.38 -22.54 -14.96
C ALA A 68 12.64 -21.07 -15.35
N GLY A 69 13.05 -20.23 -14.40
CA GLY A 69 13.26 -18.80 -14.67
C GLY A 69 13.38 -17.94 -13.42
N ILE A 70 13.33 -16.63 -13.65
CA ILE A 70 13.44 -15.58 -12.64
C ILE A 70 12.32 -14.57 -12.88
N VAL A 71 11.71 -14.04 -11.81
CA VAL A 71 10.74 -12.94 -11.86
C VAL A 71 11.18 -11.85 -10.88
N ALA A 72 11.37 -10.63 -11.41
CA ALA A 72 11.78 -9.47 -10.64
C ALA A 72 10.61 -8.50 -10.38
N ALA A 73 10.78 -7.60 -9.41
CA ALA A 73 9.82 -6.53 -9.16
C ALA A 73 9.74 -5.58 -10.37
N GLY A 74 8.52 -5.24 -10.76
CA GLY A 74 8.25 -4.39 -11.94
C GLY A 74 8.08 -5.16 -13.25
N GLU A 75 8.38 -6.45 -13.29
CA GLU A 75 8.05 -7.31 -14.43
C GLU A 75 6.55 -7.65 -14.42
N PRO A 76 5.94 -7.90 -15.60
CA PRO A 76 4.57 -8.35 -15.67
C PRO A 76 4.43 -9.76 -15.06
N ARG A 77 3.21 -10.11 -14.66
CA ARG A 77 2.90 -11.48 -14.26
C ARG A 77 3.29 -12.45 -15.38
N THR A 78 4.06 -13.47 -15.03
CA THR A 78 4.54 -14.50 -15.95
C THR A 78 3.56 -15.67 -16.02
N ALA A 79 3.81 -16.62 -16.92
CA ALA A 79 3.01 -17.84 -17.00
C ALA A 79 3.13 -18.67 -15.70
N PRO A 80 2.12 -19.47 -15.35
CA PRO A 80 2.19 -20.36 -14.19
C PRO A 80 3.44 -21.23 -14.21
N VAL A 81 4.05 -21.45 -13.04
CA VAL A 81 5.21 -22.33 -12.89
C VAL A 81 4.90 -23.70 -13.51
N PRO A 82 5.71 -24.29 -14.41
CA PRO A 82 5.44 -25.62 -14.99
C PRO A 82 5.61 -26.78 -13.99
N PRO A 83 4.88 -27.92 -14.08
CA PRO A 83 5.07 -29.09 -13.21
C PRO A 83 6.54 -29.53 -13.10
N GLY A 84 6.99 -29.90 -11.90
CA GLY A 84 8.39 -30.26 -11.63
C GLY A 84 9.36 -29.08 -11.60
N HIS A 85 8.87 -27.83 -11.64
CA HIS A 85 9.71 -26.64 -11.67
C HIS A 85 9.43 -25.64 -10.53
N VAL A 86 10.38 -24.74 -10.35
CA VAL A 86 10.28 -23.52 -9.54
C VAL A 86 10.74 -22.30 -10.33
N VAL A 87 10.28 -21.13 -9.92
CA VAL A 87 10.75 -19.85 -10.46
C VAL A 87 11.38 -19.06 -9.34
N ARG A 88 12.61 -18.56 -9.53
CA ARG A 88 13.23 -17.66 -8.56
C ARG A 88 12.47 -16.34 -8.56
N ILE A 89 12.06 -15.86 -7.40
CA ILE A 89 11.23 -14.67 -7.27
C ILE A 89 11.82 -13.71 -6.25
N PHE A 90 11.76 -12.41 -6.54
CA PHE A 90 12.24 -11.36 -5.65
C PHE A 90 11.09 -10.63 -4.96
N THR A 91 11.40 -9.96 -3.85
CA THR A 91 10.45 -9.19 -3.04
C THR A 91 9.72 -8.16 -3.89
N GLY A 92 8.39 -8.15 -3.80
CA GLY A 92 7.52 -7.25 -4.56
C GLY A 92 7.18 -7.71 -5.98
N ALA A 93 7.82 -8.77 -6.49
CA ALA A 93 7.50 -9.33 -7.79
C ALA A 93 6.11 -10.02 -7.79
N PRO A 94 5.38 -9.98 -8.92
CA PRO A 94 4.10 -10.68 -9.03
C PRO A 94 4.29 -12.20 -8.96
N LEU A 95 3.41 -12.89 -8.24
CA LEU A 95 3.37 -14.34 -8.27
C LEU A 95 2.96 -14.82 -9.67
N PRO A 96 3.66 -15.83 -10.24
CA PRO A 96 3.28 -16.48 -11.50
C PRO A 96 1.90 -17.14 -11.41
#